data_AF-A0A1F8NTP3-F1
#
_entry.id   AF-A0A1F8NTP3-F1
#
_cell.length_a   1.000
_cell.length_b   1.000
_cell.length_c   1.000
_cell.angle_alpha   90.00
_cell.angle_beta   90.00
_cell.angle_gamma   90.00
#
_symmetry.space_group_name_H-M   'P 1'
#
loop_
_entity.id
_entity.type
_entity.pdbx_description
1 polymer ?
#
loop_
_entity_poly.entity_id
_entity_poly.type
_entity_poly.pdbx_seq_one_letter_code
_entity_poly.pdbx_strand_id
1 'polypeptide(L)'
;MSNYGVKVSEEGINVLEAMPYQLAYSSEFDTLKVFKRGAGVASVTFPNPTTITIDHGLGYRPAFFFFTEVSSSFGSAGEYFLAPFVYPIGGDVSIVPYVTSSQLKVRYGGDQAPGTTTYNYRYIIFYNRAVPNWSK
;
A
#
# COMPACT_ATOMS: atom_id res chain seq x y z
N MET A 1 -31.28 8.22 17.35
CA MET A 1 -30.27 8.72 16.40
C MET A 1 -30.60 8.10 15.06
N SER A 2 -30.74 8.89 14.01
CA SER A 2 -31.17 8.38 12.72
C SER A 2 -30.10 7.49 12.08
N ASN A 3 -30.52 6.30 11.63
CA ASN A 3 -29.72 5.33 10.89
C ASN A 3 -29.53 5.81 9.44
N TYR A 4 -28.71 6.83 9.23
CA TYR A 4 -28.36 7.28 7.88
C TYR A 4 -27.06 6.62 7.43
N GLY A 5 -27.02 6.23 6.16
CA GLY A 5 -25.88 5.59 5.52
C GLY A 5 -26.03 5.62 4.00
N VAL A 6 -25.00 5.15 3.31
CA VAL A 6 -24.98 5.04 1.85
C VAL A 6 -24.57 3.63 1.48
N LYS A 7 -25.30 3.01 0.56
CA LYS A 7 -24.91 1.77 -0.10
C LYS A 7 -25.03 1.91 -1.61
N VAL A 8 -24.13 1.25 -2.33
CA VAL A 8 -24.05 1.22 -3.79
C VAL A 8 -23.91 -0.24 -4.19
N SER A 9 -24.86 -0.76 -4.98
CA SER A 9 -24.78 -2.09 -5.55
C SER A 9 -23.92 -2.12 -6.81
N GLU A 10 -23.49 -3.32 -7.18
CA GLU A 10 -22.96 -3.58 -8.52
C GLU A 10 -24.03 -3.33 -9.60
N GLU A 11 -23.57 -3.15 -10.84
CA GLU A 11 -24.43 -2.91 -12.00
C GLU A 11 -25.45 -4.04 -12.19
N GLY A 12 -26.71 -3.68 -12.46
CA GLY A 12 -27.79 -4.65 -12.67
C GLY A 12 -28.39 -5.27 -11.39
N ILE A 13 -27.84 -4.97 -10.21
CA ILE A 13 -28.36 -5.49 -8.93
C ILE A 13 -29.21 -4.42 -8.22
N ASN A 14 -30.40 -4.81 -7.77
CA ASN A 14 -31.23 -3.97 -6.91
C ASN A 14 -30.55 -3.77 -5.56
N VAL A 15 -30.18 -2.52 -5.26
CA VAL A 15 -29.48 -2.15 -4.03
C VAL A 15 -30.23 -2.54 -2.75
N LEU A 16 -31.56 -2.67 -2.79
CA LEU A 16 -32.37 -3.05 -1.63
C LEU A 16 -32.28 -4.54 -1.29
N GLU A 17 -31.94 -5.38 -2.26
CA GLU A 17 -31.90 -6.85 -2.17
C GLU A 17 -30.47 -7.41 -2.27
N ALA A 18 -29.50 -6.56 -2.62
CA ALA A 18 -28.11 -6.93 -2.76
C ALA A 18 -27.54 -7.57 -1.49
N MET A 19 -26.94 -8.75 -1.63
CA MET A 19 -26.13 -9.35 -0.58
C MET A 19 -24.85 -8.54 -0.35
N PRO A 20 -24.19 -8.63 0.82
CA PRO A 20 -22.99 -7.85 1.12
C PRO A 20 -21.88 -7.90 0.06
N TYR A 21 -21.68 -9.05 -0.58
CA TYR A 21 -20.66 -9.23 -1.62
C TYR A 21 -21.07 -8.69 -3.00
N GLN A 22 -22.31 -8.24 -3.17
CA GLN A 22 -22.85 -7.59 -4.38
C GLN A 22 -22.92 -6.06 -4.21
N LEU A 23 -22.38 -5.54 -3.11
CA LEU A 23 -22.29 -4.12 -2.83
C LEU A 23 -20.88 -3.63 -3.15
N ALA A 24 -20.78 -2.68 -4.08
CA ALA A 24 -19.54 -1.97 -4.36
C ALA A 24 -19.11 -1.09 -3.17
N TYR A 25 -20.09 -0.59 -2.40
CA TYR A 25 -19.85 0.17 -1.18
C TYR A 25 -21.04 0.03 -0.23
N SER A 26 -20.76 -0.05 1.08
CA SER A 26 -21.76 0.17 2.12
C SER A 26 -21.09 0.83 3.31
N SER A 27 -21.68 1.93 3.80
CA SER A 27 -21.22 2.60 5.02
C SER A 27 -21.48 1.78 6.29
N GLU A 28 -22.16 0.63 6.17
CA GLU A 28 -22.31 -0.33 7.26
C GLU A 28 -20.99 -1.03 7.62
N PHE A 29 -20.10 -1.20 6.64
CA PHE A 29 -18.80 -1.83 6.84
C PHE A 29 -17.72 -0.78 7.12
N ASP A 30 -16.81 -1.07 8.04
CA ASP A 30 -15.66 -0.20 8.26
C ASP A 30 -14.70 -0.31 7.07
N THR A 31 -14.72 0.70 6.23
CA THR A 31 -13.89 0.79 5.03
C THR A 31 -12.51 1.36 5.37
N LEU A 32 -11.51 1.01 4.56
CA LEU A 32 -10.17 1.60 4.67
C LEU A 32 -10.24 3.11 4.37
N LYS A 33 -10.18 3.93 5.41
CA LYS A 33 -10.13 5.39 5.28
C LYS A 33 -8.69 5.83 5.06
N VAL A 34 -8.45 6.71 4.10
CA VAL A 34 -7.11 7.23 3.83
C VAL A 34 -6.66 8.11 5.01
N PHE A 35 -5.49 7.79 5.57
CA PHE A 35 -4.82 8.62 6.56
C PHE A 35 -3.84 9.60 5.90
N LYS A 36 -2.91 9.08 5.12
CA LYS A 36 -1.81 9.85 4.53
C LYS A 36 -1.49 9.33 3.14
N ARG A 37 -1.15 10.24 2.23
CA ARG A 37 -0.60 9.92 0.92
C ARG A 37 0.69 10.70 0.73
N GLY A 38 1.60 10.18 -0.08
CA GLY A 38 2.81 10.91 -0.42
C GLY A 38 3.61 10.24 -1.53
N ALA A 39 4.68 10.90 -1.91
CA ALA A 39 5.65 10.43 -2.88
C ALA A 39 7.06 10.83 -2.44
N GLY A 40 8.08 10.22 -3.03
CA GLY A 40 9.47 10.58 -2.78
C GLY A 40 10.44 9.85 -3.70
N VAL A 41 11.72 10.06 -3.45
CA VAL A 41 12.82 9.45 -4.18
C VAL A 41 13.71 8.70 -3.19
N ALA A 42 13.96 7.41 -3.44
CA ALA A 42 14.87 6.59 -2.68
C ALA A 42 16.20 6.48 -3.42
N SER A 43 17.30 6.94 -2.82
CA SER A 43 18.66 6.68 -3.34
C SER A 43 19.15 5.36 -2.77
N VAL A 44 19.35 4.35 -3.62
CA VAL A 44 19.73 3.00 -3.23
C VAL A 44 21.15 2.74 -3.71
N THR A 45 22.04 2.41 -2.77
CA THR A 45 23.44 2.12 -3.06
C THR A 45 23.73 0.64 -2.94
N PHE A 46 23.87 -0.02 -4.08
CA PHE A 46 24.24 -1.42 -4.18
C PHE A 46 25.74 -1.64 -3.87
N PRO A 47 26.12 -2.81 -3.34
CA PRO A 47 25.29 -4.00 -3.11
C PRO A 47 24.57 -4.01 -1.74
N ASN A 48 24.59 -2.90 -1.00
CA ASN A 48 24.04 -2.87 0.33
C ASN A 48 22.53 -2.56 0.29
N PRO A 49 21.70 -3.29 1.06
CA PRO A 49 20.29 -2.95 1.13
C PRO A 49 20.12 -1.56 1.76
N THR A 50 19.28 -0.73 1.13
CA THR A 50 18.93 0.59 1.65
C THR A 50 17.52 0.55 2.22
N THR A 51 17.30 1.13 3.41
CA THR A 51 15.97 1.26 3.99
C THR A 51 15.57 2.72 4.06
N ILE A 52 14.47 3.08 3.39
CA ILE A 52 13.82 4.38 3.57
C ILE A 52 12.77 4.30 4.67
N THR A 53 12.53 5.43 5.33
CA THR A 53 11.58 5.54 6.44
C THR A 53 10.61 6.69 6.18
N ILE A 54 9.32 6.43 6.38
CA ILE A 54 8.23 7.38 6.22
C ILE A 54 7.45 7.40 7.55
N ASP A 55 7.51 8.52 8.26
CA ASP A 55 6.80 8.67 9.53
C ASP A 55 5.30 8.88 9.32
N HIS A 56 4.51 8.18 10.15
CA HIS A 56 3.05 8.27 10.17
C HIS A 56 2.47 8.46 11.58
N GLY A 57 3.18 8.07 12.65
CA GLY A 57 2.85 8.45 14.03
C GLY A 57 1.50 7.95 14.58
N LEU A 58 0.94 6.87 14.03
CA LEU A 58 -0.42 6.41 14.38
C LEU A 58 -0.49 5.65 15.71
N GLY A 59 0.63 5.20 16.27
CA GLY A 59 0.68 4.41 17.50
C GLY A 59 0.23 2.95 17.33
N TYR A 60 -0.09 2.52 16.10
CA TYR A 60 -0.42 1.15 15.73
C TYR A 60 0.05 0.87 14.29
N ARG A 61 0.03 -0.39 13.85
CA ARG A 61 0.49 -0.80 12.51
C ARG A 61 -0.63 -0.63 11.47
N PRO A 62 -0.59 0.38 10.58
CA PRO A 62 -1.67 0.63 9.64
C PRO A 62 -1.61 -0.29 8.42
N ALA A 63 -2.73 -0.41 7.71
CA ALA A 63 -2.72 -0.91 6.34
C ALA A 63 -2.12 0.16 5.41
N PHE A 64 -1.48 -0.26 4.32
CA PHE A 64 -0.84 0.65 3.38
C PHE A 64 -0.79 0.06 1.97
N PHE A 65 -0.64 0.95 0.98
CA PHE A 65 -0.16 0.63 -0.35
C PHE A 65 1.14 1.39 -0.60
N PHE A 66 2.14 0.69 -1.14
CA PHE A 66 3.40 1.29 -1.54
C PHE A 66 3.65 0.95 -3.00
N PHE A 67 3.93 1.98 -3.79
CA PHE A 67 4.20 1.86 -5.20
C PHE A 67 5.61 2.36 -5.48
N THR A 68 6.34 1.67 -6.32
CA THR A 68 7.67 2.09 -6.76
C THR A 68 7.72 2.07 -8.27
N GLU A 69 8.42 3.03 -8.84
CA GLU A 69 8.79 2.99 -10.24
C GLU A 69 9.76 1.83 -10.47
N VAL A 70 9.55 1.07 -11.54
CA VAL A 70 10.46 0.02 -12.00
C VAL A 70 11.04 0.43 -13.35
N SER A 71 12.26 -0.04 -13.64
CA SER A 71 12.90 0.21 -14.93
C SER A 71 12.18 -0.50 -16.07
N SER A 72 12.52 -0.12 -17.30
CA SER A 72 11.94 -0.58 -18.58
C SER A 72 11.93 -2.09 -18.81
N SER A 73 12.52 -2.89 -17.92
CA SER A 73 12.53 -4.36 -17.99
C SER A 73 11.19 -5.00 -17.60
N PHE A 74 10.22 -4.24 -17.06
CA PHE A 74 8.91 -4.75 -16.60
C PHE A 74 7.70 -4.11 -17.28
N GLY A 75 7.91 -3.01 -18.03
CA GLY A 75 6.87 -2.16 -18.57
C GLY A 75 7.47 -0.92 -19.20
N SER A 76 6.66 0.11 -19.44
CA SER A 76 7.20 1.40 -19.87
C SER A 76 7.97 2.04 -18.71
N ALA A 77 9.16 2.58 -18.96
CA ALA A 77 9.87 3.38 -17.96
C ALA A 77 8.93 4.50 -17.45
N GLY A 78 8.86 4.70 -16.13
CA GLY A 78 7.91 5.64 -15.51
C GLY A 78 6.66 5.01 -14.88
N GLU A 79 6.43 3.69 -15.07
CA GLU A 79 5.28 3.00 -14.50
C GLU A 79 5.49 2.59 -13.04
N TYR A 80 4.43 2.66 -12.23
CA TYR A 80 4.44 2.39 -10.80
C TYR A 80 3.74 1.06 -10.49
N PHE A 81 4.43 0.17 -9.78
CA PHE A 81 3.89 -1.13 -9.37
C PHE A 81 3.77 -1.22 -7.85
N LEU A 82 2.73 -1.90 -7.39
CA LEU A 82 2.50 -2.16 -5.97
C LEU A 82 3.55 -3.15 -5.44
N ALA A 83 4.18 -2.82 -4.30
CA ALA A 83 5.10 -3.69 -3.58
C ALA A 83 4.40 -4.38 -2.37
N PRO A 84 4.86 -5.56 -1.88
CA PRO A 84 6.17 -6.16 -2.15
C PRO A 84 6.31 -6.66 -3.58
N PHE A 85 7.51 -6.46 -4.12
CA PHE A 85 7.92 -6.99 -5.42
C PHE A 85 9.23 -7.76 -5.24
N VAL A 86 9.28 -8.99 -5.76
CA VAL A 86 10.46 -9.85 -5.75
C VAL A 86 10.82 -10.14 -7.20
N TYR A 87 12.03 -9.77 -7.61
CA TYR A 87 12.57 -10.14 -8.92
C TYR A 87 12.98 -11.63 -8.91
N PRO A 88 12.43 -12.49 -9.79
CA PRO A 88 12.69 -13.94 -9.71
C PRO A 88 13.92 -14.43 -10.49
N ILE A 89 14.71 -13.58 -11.16
CA ILE A 89 15.80 -14.08 -12.04
C ILE A 89 17.10 -13.27 -11.90
N GLY A 90 17.91 -13.61 -10.89
CA GLY A 90 19.34 -13.26 -10.87
C GLY A 90 19.72 -11.96 -10.16
N GLY A 91 19.21 -11.75 -8.94
CA GLY A 91 19.67 -10.73 -8.01
C GLY A 91 18.57 -10.31 -7.04
N ASP A 92 18.78 -10.52 -5.74
CA ASP A 92 17.90 -10.15 -4.62
C ASP A 92 17.72 -8.62 -4.49
N VAL A 93 17.06 -7.97 -5.46
CA VAL A 93 16.46 -6.65 -5.28
C VAL A 93 15.01 -6.83 -4.85
N SER A 94 14.81 -7.27 -3.62
CA SER A 94 13.47 -7.30 -3.03
C SER A 94 13.09 -5.89 -2.59
N ILE A 95 11.99 -5.35 -3.10
CA ILE A 95 11.38 -4.12 -2.57
C ILE A 95 10.33 -4.57 -1.56
N VAL A 96 10.68 -4.44 -0.28
CA VAL A 96 9.91 -5.00 0.83
C VAL A 96 9.44 -3.86 1.74
N PRO A 97 8.22 -3.35 1.54
CA PRO A 97 7.61 -2.42 2.46
C PRO A 97 7.05 -3.16 3.68
N TYR A 98 7.22 -2.58 4.87
CA TYR A 98 6.68 -3.07 6.13
C TYR A 98 6.41 -1.92 7.09
N VAL A 99 5.46 -2.10 8.01
CA VAL A 99 5.05 -1.05 8.95
C VAL A 99 5.38 -1.39 10.39
N THR A 100 5.74 -0.36 11.13
CA THR A 100 5.84 -0.35 12.59
C THR A 100 4.63 0.40 13.16
N SER A 101 4.62 0.67 14.46
CA SER A 101 3.56 1.47 15.09
C SER A 101 3.63 2.96 14.71
N SER A 102 4.75 3.45 14.21
CA SER A 102 4.95 4.88 13.92
C SER A 102 5.50 5.17 12.52
N GLN A 103 6.01 4.16 11.82
CA GLN A 103 6.72 4.32 10.55
C GLN A 103 6.38 3.25 9.53
N LEU A 104 6.25 3.65 8.27
CA LEU A 104 6.36 2.78 7.10
C LEU A 104 7.83 2.73 6.71
N LYS A 105 8.39 1.53 6.62
CA LYS A 105 9.78 1.28 6.20
C LYS A 105 9.78 0.52 4.91
N VAL A 106 10.67 0.86 4.00
CA VAL A 106 10.81 0.13 2.72
C VAL A 106 12.26 -0.22 2.52
N ARG A 107 12.53 -1.52 2.50
CA ARG A 107 13.84 -2.05 2.17
C ARG A 107 13.92 -2.25 0.66
N TYR A 108 14.94 -1.68 0.04
CA TYR A 108 15.38 -2.02 -1.30
C TYR A 108 16.52 -3.04 -1.17
N GLY A 109 16.40 -4.18 -1.84
CA GLY A 109 17.38 -5.28 -1.82
C GLY A 109 18.72 -4.90 -2.45
N GLY A 110 19.69 -5.82 -2.37
CA GLY A 110 21.12 -5.50 -2.45
C GLY A 110 21.92 -6.23 -3.52
N ASP A 111 21.41 -7.29 -4.16
CA ASP A 111 22.26 -8.06 -5.08
C ASP A 111 22.18 -7.51 -6.52
N GLN A 112 22.91 -6.42 -6.75
CA GLN A 112 23.17 -5.80 -8.06
C GLN A 112 24.63 -5.35 -8.13
N ALA A 113 25.10 -5.05 -9.34
CA ALA A 113 26.40 -4.41 -9.55
C ALA A 113 26.53 -3.14 -8.69
N PRO A 114 27.71 -2.90 -8.06
CA PRO A 114 27.92 -1.72 -7.23
C PRO A 114 27.58 -0.42 -7.98
N GLY A 115 26.80 0.43 -7.32
CA GLY A 115 26.30 1.65 -7.94
C GLY A 115 25.21 2.30 -7.09
N THR A 116 24.90 3.56 -7.41
CA THR A 116 23.77 4.27 -6.79
C THR A 116 22.70 4.51 -7.85
N THR A 117 21.46 4.18 -7.53
CA THR A 117 20.30 4.39 -8.39
C THR A 117 19.16 4.99 -7.59
N THR A 118 18.37 5.85 -8.21
CA THR A 118 17.20 6.46 -7.59
C THR A 118 15.92 5.79 -8.04
N TYR A 119 15.03 5.50 -7.10
CA TYR A 119 13.69 4.99 -7.36
C TYR A 119 12.65 6.01 -6.90
N ASN A 120 11.76 6.43 -7.80
CA ASN A 120 10.59 7.19 -7.40
C ASN A 120 9.57 6.26 -6.74
N TYR A 121 8.91 6.74 -5.69
CA TYR A 121 7.88 5.96 -5.01
C TYR A 121 6.66 6.82 -4.66
N ARG A 122 5.54 6.14 -4.45
CA ARG A 122 4.28 6.69 -3.95
C ARG A 122 3.73 5.78 -2.86
N TYR A 123 2.98 6.34 -1.92
CA TYR A 123 2.37 5.56 -0.85
C TYR A 123 1.01 6.09 -0.43
N ILE A 124 0.20 5.19 0.12
CA ILE A 124 -1.07 5.47 0.78
C ILE A 124 -1.05 4.70 2.10
N ILE A 125 -1.31 5.37 3.21
CA ILE A 125 -1.49 4.77 4.54
C ILE A 125 -2.96 4.95 4.91
N PHE A 126 -3.55 3.90 5.48
CA PHE A 126 -4.96 3.88 5.85
C PHE A 126 -5.14 3.82 7.37
N TYR A 127 -6.23 4.43 7.84
CA TYR A 127 -6.83 4.04 9.10
C TYR A 127 -7.47 2.65 8.90
N ASN A 128 -7.00 1.66 9.64
CA ASN A 128 -7.50 0.28 9.61
C ASN A 128 -7.72 -0.31 11.02
N ARG A 129 -7.64 0.51 12.06
CA ARG A 129 -8.00 0.09 13.42
C ARG A 129 -9.52 0.17 13.54
N ALA A 130 -10.19 -0.95 13.28
CA ALA A 130 -11.60 -1.10 13.58
C ALA A 130 -11.85 -0.95 15.09
N VAL A 131 -13.03 -0.45 15.46
CA VAL A 131 -13.48 -0.43 16.85
C VAL A 131 -13.61 -1.90 17.33
N PRO A 132 -13.17 -2.30 18.53
CA PRO A 132 -12.87 -3.70 18.90
C PRO A 132 -14.03 -4.71 18.94
N ASN A 133 -15.24 -4.35 18.52
CA ASN A 133 -16.43 -5.19 18.71
C ASN A 133 -16.81 -5.92 17.43
N TRP A 134 -16.11 -7.03 17.15
CA TRP A 134 -16.50 -7.99 16.11
C TRP A 134 -17.59 -8.97 16.56
N SER A 135 -18.31 -8.68 17.62
CA SER A 135 -19.56 -9.37 17.97
C SER A 135 -20.77 -8.59 17.44
N LYS A 136 -21.23 -8.97 16.26
CA LYS A 136 -22.64 -8.84 15.89
C LYS A 136 -23.13 -10.22 15.48
#